data_AF-A0A520PM04-F1
#
_entry.id   AF-A0A520PM04-F1
#
_cell.length_a   1.000
_cell.length_b   1.000
_cell.length_c   1.000
_cell.angle_alpha   90.00
_cell.angle_beta   90.00
_cell.angle_gamma   90.00
#
_symmetry.space_group_name_H-M   'P 1'
#
loop_
_entity.id
_entity.type
_entity.pdbx_description
1 polymer ?
#
loop_
_entity_poly.entity_id
_entity_poly.type
_entity_poly.pdbx_seq_one_letter_code
_entity_poly.pdbx_strand_id
1 'polypeptide(L)' 'MYVFCCNGVTDREIKRSIEMKEIQTLRELNNKFGMGKQCGKCETEVRKIFNESVTREHDSPSRQITPLTALA' A
#
# COMPACT_ATOMS: atom_id res chain seq x y z
N MET A 1 1.21 -5.61 10.56
CA MET A 1 1.42 -4.14 10.60
C MET A 1 2.90 -3.92 10.76
N TYR A 2 3.56 -3.59 9.64
CA TYR A 2 4.97 -3.20 9.62
C TYR A 2 5.05 -1.69 9.51
N VAL A 3 5.97 -1.09 10.27
CA VAL A 3 6.32 0.33 10.16
C VAL A 3 7.70 0.43 9.54
N PHE A 4 7.79 1.10 8.40
CA PHE A 4 9.06 1.43 7.77
C PHE A 4 9.68 2.60 8.51
N CYS A 5 10.49 2.29 9.53
CA CYS A 5 11.03 3.23 10.52
C CYS A 5 11.72 4.46 9.92
N CYS A 6 12.35 4.29 8.75
CA CYS A 6 13.06 5.34 8.02
C CYS A 6 12.10 6.50 7.64
N ASN A 7 10.86 6.21 7.26
CA ASN A 7 9.90 7.22 6.78
C ASN A 7 8.57 7.24 7.57
N GLY A 8 8.43 6.41 8.60
CA GLY A 8 7.21 6.32 9.42
C GLY A 8 5.99 5.75 8.71
N VAL A 9 6.16 5.11 7.55
CA VAL A 9 5.05 4.62 6.70
C VAL A 9 4.68 3.19 7.06
N THR A 10 3.40 2.88 7.06
CA THR A 10 2.86 1.57 7.37
C THR A 10 2.50 0.74 6.14
N ASP A 11 2.49 -0.59 6.29
CA ASP A 11 1.93 -1.52 5.29
C ASP A 11 0.48 -1.18 4.89
N ARG A 12 -0.33 -0.69 5.83
CA ARG A 12 -1.72 -0.27 5.59
C ARG A 12 -1.82 0.96 4.69
N GLU A 13 -0.99 1.97 4.91
CA GLU A 13 -0.98 3.18 4.08
C GLU A 13 -0.58 2.86 2.64
N ILE A 14 0.41 1.99 2.45
CA ILE A 14 0.82 1.52 1.12
C ILE A 14 -0.35 0.81 0.43
N LYS A 15 -0.98 -0.16 1.11
CA LYS A 15 -2.13 -0.91 0.56
C LYS A 15 -3.29 0.02 0.20
N ARG A 16 -3.62 0.97 1.07
CA ARG A 16 -4.68 1.95 0.84
C ARG A 16 -4.38 2.82 -0.38
N SER A 17 -3.15 3.30 -0.56
CA SER A 17 -2.81 4.11 -1.74
C SER A 17 -2.85 3.31 -3.04
N ILE A 18 -2.59 2.00 -3.00
CA ILE A 18 -2.77 1.10 -4.16
C ILE A 18 -4.27 0.92 -4.46
N GLU A 19 -5.08 0.59 -3.45
CA GLU A 19 -6.54 0.40 -3.57
C GLU A 19 -7.27 1.66 -4.06
N MET A 20 -6.84 2.83 -3.61
CA MET A 20 -7.36 4.13 -4.07
C MET A 20 -6.82 4.54 -5.46
N LYS A 21 -6.02 3.69 -6.12
CA LYS A 21 -5.36 3.94 -7.41
C LYS A 21 -4.48 5.18 -7.45
N GLU A 22 -4.01 5.64 -6.29
CA GLU A 22 -3.05 6.76 -6.16
C GLU A 22 -1.62 6.35 -6.55
N ILE A 23 -1.34 5.04 -6.50
CA ILE A 23 -0.08 4.43 -6.89
C ILE A 23 -0.40 3.22 -7.77
N GLN A 24 0.19 3.18 -8.96
CA GLN A 24 0.09 2.05 -9.89
C GLN A 24 1.47 1.47 -10.25
N THR A 25 2.55 2.13 -9.86
CA THR A 25 3.92 1.64 -10.10
C THR A 25 4.80 1.70 -8.85
N LEU A 26 5.80 0.83 -8.77
CA LEU A 26 6.84 0.90 -7.71
C LEU A 26 7.58 2.24 -7.71
N ARG A 27 7.72 2.88 -8.88
CA ARG A 27 8.34 4.20 -9.00
C ARG A 27 7.51 5.27 -8.31
N GLU A 28 6.19 5.28 -8.51
CA GLU A 28 5.27 6.19 -7.82
C GLU A 28 5.27 5.94 -6.31
N LEU A 29 5.33 4.68 -5.89
CA LEU A 29 5.43 4.32 -4.48
C LEU A 29 6.70 4.90 -3.85
N ASN A 30 7.85 4.71 -4.49
CA ASN A 30 9.12 5.26 -4.03
C ASN A 30 9.13 6.80 -4.02
N ASN A 31 8.46 7.43 -4.99
CA ASN A 31 8.34 8.88 -5.04
C ASN A 31 7.44 9.43 -3.92
N LYS A 32 6.30 8.78 -3.65
CA LYS A 32 5.33 9.21 -2.63
C LYS A 32 5.85 9.00 -1.22
N PHE A 33 6.42 7.83 -0.94
CA PHE A 33 6.80 7.43 0.42
C PHE A 33 8.30 7.48 0.69
N GLY A 34 9.14 7.82 -0.29
CA GLY A 34 10.59 7.87 -0.11
C GLY A 34 11.26 6.51 0.14
N MET A 35 10.60 5.41 -0.26
CA MET A 35 11.08 4.06 -0.02
C MET A 35 12.40 3.81 -0.74
N GLY A 36 13.34 3.14 -0.08
CA GLY A 36 14.69 2.86 -0.60
C GLY A 36 15.68 4.03 -0.57
N LYS A 37 15.28 5.25 -0.15
CA LYS A 37 16.16 6.43 -0.18
C LYS A 37 17.08 6.62 1.04
N GLN A 38 16.78 5.97 2.15
CA GLN A 38 17.60 6.07 3.37
C GLN A 38 18.37 4.77 3.61
N CYS A 39 17.76 3.84 4.34
CA CYS A 39 18.42 2.65 4.85
C CYS A 39 18.36 1.44 3.90
N GLY A 40 17.50 1.47 2.87
CA GLY A 40 17.28 0.38 1.90
C GLY A 40 16.60 -0.88 2.43
N LYS A 41 16.61 -1.12 3.75
CA LYS A 41 16.11 -2.35 4.40
C LYS A 41 14.65 -2.68 4.12
N CYS A 42 13.84 -1.67 3.79
CA CYS A 42 12.42 -1.83 3.49
C CYS A 42 12.13 -2.30 2.06
N GLU A 43 13.09 -2.20 1.13
CA GLU A 43 12.81 -2.30 -0.30
C GLU A 43 12.17 -3.65 -0.70
N THR A 44 12.77 -4.76 -0.25
CA THR A 44 12.27 -6.11 -0.57
C THR A 44 10.85 -6.33 -0.04
N GLU A 45 10.59 -5.91 1.20
CA GLU A 45 9.28 -6.09 1.84
C GLU A 45 8.21 -5.19 1.19
N VAL A 46 8.55 -3.93 0.90
CA VAL A 46 7.65 -2.99 0.19
C VAL A 46 7.27 -3.54 -1.19
N ARG A 47 8.24 -4.06 -1.94
CA ARG A 47 8.01 -4.66 -3.26
C ARG A 47 7.08 -5.87 -3.18
N LYS A 48 7.28 -6.72 -2.15
CA LYS A 48 6.39 -7.85 -1.88
C LYS A 48 4.97 -7.39 -1.59
N ILE A 49 4.79 -6.43 -0.67
CA ILE A 49 3.46 -5.87 -0.35
C ILE A 49 2.79 -5.30 -1.61
N PHE A 50 3.53 -4.54 -2.43
CA PHE A 50 3.01 -3.96 -3.66
C PHE A 50 2.53 -5.05 -4.63
N ASN A 51 3.38 -6.03 -4.94
CA ASN A 51 3.04 -7.12 -5.85
C ASN A 51 1.84 -7.92 -5.36
N GLU A 52 1.82 -8.29 -4.07
CA GLU A 52 0.68 -9.01 -3.50
C GLU A 52 -0.62 -8.19 -3.49
N SER A 53 -0.54 -6.85 -3.46
CA SER A 53 -1.72 -5.99 -3.46
C SER A 53 -2.28 -5.81 -4.86
N VAL A 54 -1.41 -5.61 -5.86
CA VAL A 54 -1.79 -5.53 -7.27
C VAL A 54 -2.31 -6.88 -7.79
N THR A 55 -1.70 -7.99 -7.40
CA THR A 55 -2.19 -9.33 -7.77
C THR A 55 -3.51 -9.67 -7.06
N ARG A 56 -3.73 -9.21 -5.82
CA ARG A 56 -5.01 -9.42 -5.12
C ARG A 56 -6.18 -8.69 -5.78
N GLU A 57 -5.97 -7.58 -6.49
CA GLU A 57 -7.03 -6.98 -7.31
C GLU A 57 -7.56 -7.93 -8.39
N HIS A 58 -6.76 -8.91 -8.81
CA HIS A 58 -7.16 -9.91 -9.80
C HIS A 58 -7.78 -11.19 -9.22
N ASP A 59 -7.68 -11.44 -7.90
CA ASP A 59 -7.99 -12.76 -7.31
C ASP A 59 -9.03 -12.74 -6.15
N SER A 60 -9.48 -11.60 -5.62
CA SER A 60 -10.31 -11.63 -4.39
C SER A 60 -11.71 -11.03 -4.53
N PRO A 61 -12.76 -11.76 -4.07
CA PRO A 61 -14.14 -11.32 -4.10
C PRO A 61 -14.42 -10.27 -3.01
N SER A 62 -15.09 -9.19 -3.41
CA SER A 62 -15.99 -8.34 -2.63
C SER A 62 -15.70 -8.23 -1.12
N ARG A 63 -14.79 -7.35 -0.71
CA ARG A 63 -14.88 -6.74 0.63
C ARG A 63 -15.67 -5.44 0.51
N GLN A 64 -16.99 -5.57 0.57
CA GLN A 64 -17.88 -4.41 0.69
C GLN A 64 -17.49 -3.66 1.97
N ILE A 65 -17.00 -2.43 1.81
CA ILE A 65 -17.12 -1.42 2.86
C ILE A 65 -18.27 -0.55 2.40
N THR A 66 -19.48 -0.90 2.82
CA THR A 66 -20.64 -0.01 2.67
C THR A 66 -20.31 1.32 3.36
N PRO A 67 -20.60 2.48 2.74
CA PRO A 67 -20.43 3.75 3.41
C PRO A 67 -21.35 3.80 4.63
N LEU A 68 -20.80 4.26 5.75
CA LEU A 68 -21.50 4.55 7.01
C LEU A 68 -22.40 5.80 6.84
N THR A 69 -23.31 5.76 5.87
CA THR A 69 -24.31 6.82 5.61
C THR A 69 -25.74 6.24 5.61
N ALA A 70 -25.93 5.00 6.07
CA ALA A 70 -27.23 4.34 6.15
C ALA A 70 -27.60 3.99 7.60
N LEU A 71 -27.60 4.98 8.49
CA LEU A 71 -28.31 4.92 9.77
C LEU A 71 -28.79 6.34 10.11
N ALA A 72 -30.10 6.55 9.91
CA ALA A 72 -30.96 7.61 10.44
C ALA A 72 -30.64 9.07 10.06
#